data_AF-A0A2G5F512-F1
#
_entry.id   AF-A0A2G5F512-F1
#
_cell.length_a   1.000
_cell.length_b   1.000
_cell.length_c   1.000
_cell.angle_alpha   90.00
_cell.angle_beta   90.00
_cell.angle_gamma   90.00
#
_symmetry.space_group_name_H-M   'P 1'
#
loop_
_entity.id
_entity.type
_entity.pdbx_description
1 polymer ?
#
loop_
_entity_poly.entity_id
_entity_poly.type
_entity_poly.pdbx_seq_one_letter_code
_entity_poly.pdbx_strand_id
1 'polypeptide(L)'
;METATTSKPNLPNDQEESSKQVGLIYDERMCKHSTPDGEDHPENPLRIKAIWNKLQSARITQRCVVLSGKEAEDKHIALVHTQRYIDLIKKVSSKRYDSRREKIASEFNSIYLNEGSTEAAYLAAGSVIEASERVARGELKSAVAIVRPPGHHAEADEAMGFCLYNNVAIAASFLLNERPDLGIQRILIVDWDVHHGNGTQKMFYKDPRVLFFSVHRFDFGTFYPTGDDGSHTMIGEGLGTGYNINVPWEHGQCGDADYFAVWEHILIPVAREFAPDMILISGGFDAAVGDPLGGCRITPYGYSVMMNKLMKFAQGKIVMALEGGYNLDSIANSVLACVTALLEDRPIIGSSEVYPFESTRRVIKAVRGELSVFWPTLSDELPNDLVLTNKETAPVELISRSDSDAESDEDVNAQSQLSEALSEVNRVDVVQNIIQDLSMLKVDEATNDHDADGPLLWRSVLSKIDIWYGSFGSNMWKPRFLCYIEGGKVDGMQKPCSGSMDRSSPKSIVWKSVPHQLFFGRSHTSTWGPGGVAFLHPQSSNTERSYMCLYKITSMTYCFRRMVKMCRLHLLCLT
;
A
#
# COMPACT_ATOMS: atom_id res chain seq x y z
N MET A 1 34.88 16.26 -73.98
CA MET A 1 33.55 15.67 -73.70
C MET A 1 33.69 14.79 -72.49
N GLU A 2 32.61 14.62 -71.73
CA GLU A 2 32.47 13.87 -70.44
C GLU A 2 32.78 14.70 -69.19
N THR A 3 31.77 15.38 -68.62
CA THR A 3 30.68 14.92 -67.70
C THR A 3 31.12 14.86 -66.24
N ALA A 4 30.57 15.80 -65.48
CA ALA A 4 30.64 15.90 -64.03
C ALA A 4 29.77 14.83 -63.35
N THR A 5 30.28 14.28 -62.25
CA THR A 5 29.47 13.65 -61.20
C THR A 5 29.96 14.16 -59.85
N THR A 6 29.05 14.83 -59.14
CA THR A 6 29.20 15.37 -57.80
C THR A 6 28.95 14.28 -56.75
N SER A 7 29.93 13.99 -55.91
CA SER A 7 29.74 13.21 -54.68
C SER A 7 29.83 14.13 -53.46
N LYS A 8 28.71 14.29 -52.74
CA LYS A 8 28.68 14.92 -51.40
C LYS A 8 29.45 14.05 -50.40
N PRO A 9 30.19 14.63 -49.45
CA PRO A 9 30.80 13.88 -48.36
C PRO A 9 29.73 13.50 -47.31
N ASN A 10 29.81 12.27 -46.82
CA ASN A 10 29.00 11.73 -45.73
C ASN A 10 29.21 12.54 -44.45
N LEU A 11 28.12 13.08 -43.89
CA LEU A 11 28.05 13.50 -42.50
C LEU A 11 28.04 12.25 -41.61
N PRO A 12 28.76 12.24 -40.47
CA PRO A 12 28.60 11.20 -39.47
C PRO A 12 27.19 11.29 -38.87
N ASN A 13 26.60 10.13 -38.65
CA ASN A 13 25.26 9.97 -38.09
C ASN A 13 25.33 10.21 -36.56
N ASP A 14 25.18 11.47 -36.12
CA ASP A 14 25.08 11.85 -34.70
C ASP A 14 23.70 11.48 -34.11
N GLN A 15 23.38 10.19 -34.14
CA GLN A 15 22.30 9.58 -33.36
C GLN A 15 22.74 8.20 -32.87
N GLU A 16 23.80 8.15 -32.07
CA GLU A 16 23.84 7.15 -30.99
C GLU A 16 22.93 7.70 -29.88
N GLU A 17 21.69 7.20 -29.84
CA GLU A 17 20.83 7.29 -28.67
C GLU A 17 21.61 6.70 -27.49
N SER A 18 22.26 7.57 -26.71
CA SER A 18 22.76 7.25 -25.38
C SER A 18 21.57 6.69 -24.60
N SER A 19 21.52 5.37 -24.44
CA SER A 19 20.46 4.72 -23.68
C SER A 19 20.53 5.28 -22.26
N LYS A 20 19.53 6.07 -21.91
CA LYS A 20 19.34 6.68 -20.58
C LYS A 20 19.18 5.57 -19.54
N GLN A 21 20.31 5.06 -19.03
CA GLN A 21 20.36 3.85 -18.21
C GLN A 21 19.97 4.11 -16.75
N VAL A 22 19.38 3.08 -16.13
CA VAL A 22 19.10 3.01 -14.68
C VAL A 22 20.35 2.50 -13.98
N GLY A 23 20.84 3.22 -12.96
CA GLY A 23 21.94 2.77 -12.11
C GLY A 23 21.46 1.83 -11.00
N LEU A 24 22.25 0.80 -10.69
CA LEU A 24 22.08 -0.04 -9.51
C LEU A 24 23.37 -0.03 -8.70
N ILE A 25 23.29 0.36 -7.43
CA ILE A 25 24.43 0.30 -6.52
C ILE A 25 24.19 -0.77 -5.47
N TYR A 26 25.16 -1.66 -5.33
CA TYR A 26 25.18 -2.73 -4.34
C TYR A 26 26.63 -3.03 -3.95
N ASP A 27 26.86 -3.28 -2.67
CA ASP A 27 28.16 -3.72 -2.17
C ASP A 27 27.98 -4.73 -1.03
N GLU A 28 28.49 -5.94 -1.22
CA GLU A 28 28.36 -7.00 -0.22
C GLU A 28 29.08 -6.66 1.09
N ARG A 29 30.05 -5.72 1.10
CA ARG A 29 30.72 -5.29 2.34
C ARG A 29 29.74 -4.69 3.36
N MET A 30 28.62 -4.12 2.90
CA MET A 30 27.54 -3.68 3.79
C MET A 30 26.93 -4.83 4.59
N CYS A 31 27.05 -6.09 4.16
CA CYS A 31 26.60 -7.27 4.90
C CYS A 31 27.45 -7.59 6.13
N LYS A 32 28.62 -6.95 6.31
CA LYS A 32 29.44 -7.11 7.52
C LYS A 32 28.78 -6.48 8.75
N HIS A 33 27.89 -5.51 8.58
CA HIS A 33 27.03 -5.04 9.65
C HIS A 33 25.92 -6.07 9.90
N SER A 34 25.99 -6.85 10.96
CA SER A 34 25.07 -7.94 11.25
C SER A 34 24.83 -8.02 12.74
N THR A 35 23.75 -8.65 13.16
CA THR A 35 23.48 -8.87 14.58
C THR A 35 24.68 -9.52 15.26
N PRO A 36 25.09 -9.01 16.44
CA PRO A 36 26.00 -9.72 17.30
C PRO A 36 25.43 -11.11 17.61
N ASP A 37 26.29 -12.12 17.65
CA ASP A 37 25.99 -13.49 18.10
C ASP A 37 24.88 -14.26 17.36
N GLY A 38 24.44 -13.77 16.19
CA GLY A 38 23.46 -14.45 15.34
C GLY A 38 22.03 -14.37 15.86
N GLU A 39 21.70 -13.37 16.69
CA GLU A 39 20.32 -13.09 17.10
C GLU A 39 19.42 -12.83 15.89
N ASP A 40 18.17 -13.29 15.98
CA ASP A 40 17.15 -13.03 14.96
C ASP A 40 16.66 -11.60 15.09
N HIS A 41 16.99 -10.78 14.10
CA HIS A 41 16.64 -9.36 14.05
C HIS A 41 16.11 -9.00 12.65
N PRO A 42 15.03 -8.21 12.57
CA PRO A 42 14.41 -7.87 11.29
C PRO A 42 15.38 -7.14 10.35
N GLU A 43 16.18 -6.20 10.86
CA GLU A 43 17.26 -5.59 10.10
C GLU A 43 18.49 -6.51 10.11
N ASN A 44 18.74 -7.18 8.98
CA ASN A 44 19.85 -8.11 8.82
C ASN A 44 20.37 -8.14 7.36
N PRO A 45 21.58 -8.70 7.13
CA PRO A 45 22.20 -8.74 5.80
C PRO A 45 21.40 -9.45 4.69
N LEU A 46 20.49 -10.36 5.04
CA LEU A 46 19.71 -11.10 4.05
C LEU A 46 18.76 -10.17 3.27
N ARG A 47 18.39 -9.01 3.83
CA ARG A 47 17.55 -8.02 3.15
C ARG A 47 18.13 -7.59 1.80
N ILE A 48 19.37 -7.09 1.79
CA ILE A 48 20.02 -6.64 0.55
C ILE A 48 20.44 -7.81 -0.35
N LYS A 49 20.77 -8.98 0.24
CA LYS A 49 21.08 -10.20 -0.53
C LYS A 49 19.85 -10.72 -1.27
N ALA A 50 18.68 -10.73 -0.64
CA ALA A 50 17.42 -11.17 -1.25
C ALA A 50 17.04 -10.29 -2.43
N ILE A 51 17.14 -8.96 -2.27
CA ILE A 51 16.94 -8.00 -3.37
C ILE A 51 17.92 -8.29 -4.51
N TRP A 52 19.22 -8.35 -4.22
CA TRP A 52 20.25 -8.53 -5.23
C TRP A 52 20.06 -9.83 -6.03
N ASN A 53 19.83 -10.94 -5.32
CA ASN A 53 19.58 -12.25 -5.93
C ASN A 53 18.32 -12.24 -6.81
N LYS A 54 17.25 -11.55 -6.37
CA LYS A 54 16.01 -11.42 -7.14
C LYS A 54 16.23 -10.62 -8.42
N LEU A 55 16.96 -9.51 -8.35
CA LEU A 55 17.28 -8.69 -9.52
C LEU A 55 18.17 -9.45 -10.52
N GLN A 56 19.16 -10.20 -10.04
CA GLN A 56 19.99 -11.07 -10.89
C GLN A 56 19.16 -12.17 -11.57
N SER A 57 18.30 -12.85 -10.81
CA SER A 57 17.45 -13.93 -11.31
C SER A 57 16.43 -13.44 -12.35
N ALA A 58 15.91 -12.22 -12.17
CA ALA A 58 15.02 -11.54 -13.12
C ALA A 58 15.77 -10.89 -14.30
N ARG A 59 17.09 -11.06 -14.38
CA ARG A 59 17.98 -10.46 -15.39
C ARG A 59 17.92 -8.93 -15.47
N ILE A 60 17.64 -8.27 -14.36
CA ILE A 60 17.58 -6.81 -14.28
C ILE A 60 18.99 -6.22 -14.27
N THR A 61 19.95 -6.87 -13.62
CA THR A 61 21.32 -6.35 -13.51
C THR A 61 22.02 -6.22 -14.87
N GLN A 62 21.67 -7.04 -15.87
CA GLN A 62 22.18 -6.93 -17.24
C GLN A 62 21.57 -5.76 -18.03
N ARG A 63 20.50 -5.16 -17.52
CA ARG A 63 19.79 -4.03 -18.13
C ARG A 63 20.11 -2.69 -17.47
N CYS A 64 20.88 -2.70 -16.39
CA CYS A 64 21.24 -1.53 -15.59
C CYS A 64 22.74 -1.30 -15.59
N VAL A 65 23.16 -0.08 -15.26
CA VAL A 65 24.56 0.22 -14.92
C VAL A 65 24.80 -0.21 -13.48
N VAL A 66 25.51 -1.32 -13.31
CA VAL A 66 25.89 -1.79 -11.97
C VAL A 66 27.13 -1.05 -11.49
N LEU A 67 27.02 -0.42 -10.33
CA LEU A 67 28.08 0.34 -9.68
C LEU A 67 28.40 -0.30 -8.32
N SER A 68 29.68 -0.30 -7.96
CA SER A 68 30.13 -0.71 -6.62
C SER A 68 29.92 0.41 -5.60
N GLY A 69 29.78 0.04 -4.33
CA GLY A 69 29.64 1.00 -3.24
C GLY A 69 30.90 1.85 -3.04
N LYS A 70 30.70 3.11 -2.67
CA LYS A 70 31.75 4.08 -2.38
C LYS A 70 31.59 4.57 -0.95
N GLU A 71 32.68 4.72 -0.22
CA GLU A 71 32.64 5.30 1.12
C GLU A 71 32.44 6.81 1.03
N ALA A 72 31.58 7.36 1.90
CA ALA A 72 31.43 8.80 2.06
C ALA A 72 32.69 9.40 2.71
N GLU A 73 33.00 10.65 2.36
CA GLU A 73 34.01 11.42 3.08
C GLU A 73 33.38 12.07 4.32
N ASP A 74 34.11 12.14 5.43
CA ASP A 74 33.66 12.78 6.69
C ASP A 74 33.06 14.17 6.44
N LYS A 75 33.64 14.96 5.52
CA LYS A 75 33.18 16.32 5.20
C LYS A 75 31.76 16.37 4.63
N HIS A 76 31.35 15.33 3.89
CA HIS A 76 30.00 15.22 3.33
C HIS A 76 29.00 14.76 4.40
N ILE A 77 29.42 13.84 5.28
CA ILE A 77 28.61 13.39 6.42
C ILE A 77 28.36 14.55 7.39
N ALA A 78 29.37 15.42 7.59
CA ALA A 78 29.32 16.59 8.45
C ALA A 78 28.36 17.70 7.98
N LEU A 79 27.77 17.57 6.78
CA LEU A 79 26.73 18.49 6.31
C LEU A 79 25.42 18.36 7.11
N VAL A 80 25.18 17.19 7.72
CA VAL A 80 23.95 16.92 8.49
C VAL A 80 24.22 16.30 9.87
N HIS A 81 25.36 15.64 10.06
CA HIS A 81 25.75 15.08 11.36
C HIS A 81 26.82 15.90 12.07
N THR A 82 26.79 15.88 13.40
CA THR A 82 27.83 16.54 14.21
C THR A 82 29.15 15.78 14.12
N GLN A 83 30.28 16.51 14.17
CA GLN A 83 31.61 15.89 14.15
C GLN A 83 31.80 14.90 15.31
N ARG A 84 31.22 15.19 16.49
CA ARG A 84 31.28 14.29 17.65
C ARG A 84 30.64 12.93 17.35
N TYR A 85 29.49 12.94 16.67
CA TYR A 85 28.78 11.73 16.29
C TYR A 85 29.52 10.96 15.18
N ILE A 86 30.06 11.67 14.19
CA ILE A 86 30.91 11.06 13.15
C ILE A 86 32.10 10.33 13.78
N ASP A 87 32.80 10.99 14.71
CA ASP A 87 33.92 10.42 15.44
C ASP A 87 33.53 9.20 16.28
N LEU A 88 32.31 9.17 16.82
CA LEU A 88 31.77 8.03 17.55
C LEU A 88 31.61 6.84 16.61
N ILE A 89 30.81 6.99 15.55
CA ILE A 89 30.54 5.94 14.58
C ILE A 89 31.84 5.44 13.95
N LYS A 90 32.78 6.32 13.60
CA LYS A 90 34.09 5.94 13.04
C LYS A 90 34.91 5.01 13.95
N LYS A 91 34.71 5.08 15.27
CA LYS A 91 35.45 4.32 16.28
C LYS A 91 34.77 3.02 16.69
N VAL A 92 33.46 2.85 16.43
CA VAL A 92 32.71 1.67 16.92
C VAL A 92 33.27 0.37 16.38
N SER A 93 33.82 0.36 15.16
CA SER A 93 34.44 -0.83 14.56
C SER A 93 35.85 -1.16 15.08
N SER A 94 36.47 -0.31 15.90
CA SER A 94 37.83 -0.57 16.38
C SER A 94 37.86 -1.63 17.49
N LYS A 95 38.91 -2.46 17.55
CA LYS A 95 39.11 -3.47 18.61
C LYS A 95 39.06 -2.92 20.04
N ARG A 96 39.42 -1.65 20.21
CA ARG A 96 39.33 -0.95 21.51
C ARG A 96 37.90 -0.87 22.03
N TYR A 97 36.91 -0.97 21.15
CA TYR A 97 35.50 -0.85 21.47
C TYR A 97 34.80 -2.20 21.64
N ASP A 98 35.48 -3.35 21.46
CA ASP A 98 34.87 -4.69 21.52
C ASP A 98 33.99 -4.86 22.77
N SER A 99 34.52 -4.58 23.97
CA SER A 99 33.79 -4.69 25.24
C SER A 99 32.81 -3.53 25.53
N ARG A 100 32.75 -2.52 24.66
CA ARG A 100 31.91 -1.31 24.83
C ARG A 100 30.79 -1.19 23.80
N ARG A 101 30.81 -1.96 22.69
CA ARG A 101 29.83 -1.83 21.60
C ARG A 101 28.41 -2.02 22.08
N GLU A 102 28.14 -3.10 22.83
CA GLU A 102 26.82 -3.38 23.39
C GLU A 102 26.33 -2.24 24.27
N LYS A 103 27.20 -1.73 25.15
CA LYS A 103 26.87 -0.59 26.00
C LYS A 103 26.51 0.65 25.17
N ILE A 104 27.29 0.97 24.14
CA ILE A 104 27.02 2.12 23.26
C ILE A 104 25.71 1.91 22.50
N ALA A 105 25.48 0.73 21.96
CA ALA A 105 24.24 0.40 21.26
C ALA A 105 23.02 0.53 22.20
N SER A 106 23.15 0.12 23.47
CA SER A 106 22.08 0.26 24.48
C SER A 106 21.77 1.69 24.91
N GLU A 107 22.66 2.65 24.62
CA GLU A 107 22.41 4.08 24.85
C GLU A 107 21.53 4.68 23.73
N PHE A 108 21.36 3.97 22.61
CA PHE A 108 20.54 4.38 21.46
C PHE A 108 19.24 3.57 21.36
N ASN A 109 18.27 4.12 20.64
CA ASN A 109 16.97 3.49 20.45
C ASN A 109 16.97 2.55 19.23
N SER A 110 16.76 1.25 19.46
CA SER A 110 16.65 0.25 18.40
C SER A 110 17.89 0.20 17.49
N ILE A 111 19.08 0.08 18.09
CA ILE A 111 20.36 0.01 17.39
C ILE A 111 21.15 -1.21 17.85
N TYR A 112 21.84 -1.86 16.92
CA TYR A 112 22.92 -2.80 17.22
C TYR A 112 24.21 -2.35 16.53
N LEU A 113 25.36 -2.75 17.06
CA LEU A 113 26.68 -2.37 16.53
C LEU A 113 27.62 -3.57 16.51
N ASN A 114 28.44 -3.66 15.47
CA ASN A 114 29.49 -4.68 15.35
C ASN A 114 30.73 -4.12 14.64
N GLU A 115 31.72 -4.97 14.35
CA GLU A 115 32.95 -4.57 13.66
C GLU A 115 32.73 -4.06 12.23
N GLY A 116 31.65 -4.47 11.56
CA GLY A 116 31.30 -4.02 10.22
C GLY A 116 30.48 -2.72 10.17
N SER A 117 29.96 -2.24 11.30
CA SER A 117 29.05 -1.09 11.35
C SER A 117 29.61 0.18 10.71
N THR A 118 30.88 0.52 10.99
CA THR A 118 31.51 1.72 10.43
C THR A 118 31.61 1.64 8.91
N GLU A 119 32.21 0.57 8.38
CA GLU A 119 32.40 0.39 6.94
C GLU A 119 31.05 0.38 6.20
N ALA A 120 30.05 -0.32 6.75
CA ALA A 120 28.72 -0.37 6.17
C ALA A 120 28.03 1.01 6.14
N ALA A 121 28.10 1.79 7.22
CA ALA A 121 27.50 3.13 7.28
C ALA A 121 28.14 4.11 6.28
N TYR A 122 29.47 4.08 6.15
CA TYR A 122 30.19 4.91 5.19
C TYR A 122 29.88 4.50 3.74
N LEU A 123 29.79 3.20 3.46
CA LEU A 123 29.40 2.68 2.16
C LEU A 123 27.95 3.03 1.81
N ALA A 124 27.02 2.93 2.75
CA ALA A 124 25.62 3.28 2.54
C ALA A 124 25.49 4.76 2.14
N ALA A 125 26.03 5.67 2.95
CA ALA A 125 25.98 7.10 2.68
C ALA A 125 26.69 7.48 1.36
N GLY A 126 27.89 6.95 1.13
CA GLY A 126 28.66 7.28 -0.07
C GLY A 126 28.08 6.69 -1.36
N SER A 127 27.39 5.56 -1.27
CA SER A 127 26.63 4.98 -2.39
C SER A 127 25.47 5.88 -2.80
N VAL A 128 24.71 6.43 -1.84
CA VAL A 128 23.61 7.35 -2.14
C VAL A 128 24.13 8.69 -2.70
N ILE A 129 25.26 9.19 -2.19
CA ILE A 129 25.96 10.35 -2.78
C ILE A 129 26.33 10.07 -4.24
N GLU A 130 27.03 8.96 -4.52
CA GLU A 130 27.49 8.62 -5.87
C GLU A 130 26.31 8.46 -6.85
N ALA A 131 25.23 7.79 -6.41
CA ALA A 131 23.99 7.67 -7.19
C ALA A 131 23.43 9.05 -7.56
N SER A 132 23.33 9.92 -6.56
CA SER A 132 22.71 11.23 -6.67
C SER A 132 23.53 12.16 -7.54
N GLU A 133 24.86 12.14 -7.39
CA GLU A 133 25.76 12.94 -8.20
C GLU A 133 25.69 12.55 -9.69
N ARG A 134 25.70 11.25 -10.00
CA ARG A 134 25.63 10.77 -11.40
C ARG A 134 24.31 11.10 -12.07
N VAL A 135 23.20 10.98 -11.33
CA VAL A 135 21.88 11.38 -11.84
C VAL A 135 21.81 12.90 -12.03
N ALA A 136 22.35 13.69 -11.09
CA ALA A 136 22.40 15.15 -11.21
C ALA A 136 23.24 15.60 -12.42
N ARG A 137 24.39 14.94 -12.68
CA ARG A 137 25.24 15.14 -13.86
C ARG A 137 24.60 14.71 -15.19
N GLY A 138 23.54 13.91 -15.15
CA GLY A 138 22.93 13.32 -16.34
C GLY A 138 23.67 12.11 -16.92
N GLU A 139 24.62 11.53 -16.17
CA GLU A 139 25.28 10.27 -16.54
C GLU A 139 24.33 9.07 -16.43
N LEU A 140 23.37 9.17 -15.50
CA LEU A 140 22.29 8.22 -15.30
C LEU A 140 20.95 8.97 -15.36
N LYS A 141 19.89 8.32 -15.86
CA LYS A 141 18.53 8.90 -15.79
C LYS A 141 18.01 8.85 -14.36
N SER A 142 18.18 7.70 -13.72
CA SER A 142 17.72 7.39 -12.38
C SER A 142 18.62 6.32 -11.76
N ALA A 143 18.59 6.15 -10.45
CA ALA A 143 19.35 5.09 -9.78
C ALA A 143 18.62 4.49 -8.57
N VAL A 144 18.99 3.27 -8.23
CA VAL A 144 18.58 2.59 -6.98
C VAL A 144 19.82 2.16 -6.21
N ALA A 145 19.96 2.66 -4.99
CA ALA A 145 21.01 2.29 -4.05
C ALA A 145 20.48 1.24 -3.06
N ILE A 146 20.91 0.00 -3.23
CA ILE A 146 20.53 -1.15 -2.38
C ILE A 146 21.49 -1.16 -1.19
N VAL A 147 21.26 -0.24 -0.25
CA VAL A 147 22.18 0.06 0.85
C VAL A 147 21.70 -0.48 2.19
N ARG A 148 22.64 -0.67 3.10
CA ARG A 148 22.38 -0.83 4.53
C ARG A 148 23.63 -0.46 5.35
N PRO A 149 23.50 0.09 6.56
CA PRO A 149 22.26 0.38 7.31
C PRO A 149 21.34 1.41 6.63
N PRO A 150 20.03 1.43 6.97
CA PRO A 150 19.11 2.50 6.56
C PRO A 150 19.52 3.85 7.17
N GLY A 151 18.81 4.93 6.83
CA GLY A 151 19.20 6.29 7.22
C GLY A 151 18.11 7.23 7.73
N HIS A 152 16.84 7.10 7.32
CA HIS A 152 15.85 8.17 7.53
C HIS A 152 15.54 8.55 9.00
N HIS A 153 15.84 7.68 9.97
CA HIS A 153 15.69 7.96 11.40
C HIS A 153 16.90 8.62 12.05
N ALA A 154 18.10 8.54 11.45
CA ALA A 154 19.32 9.06 12.07
C ALA A 154 19.26 10.60 12.17
N GLU A 155 19.45 11.11 13.38
CA GLU A 155 19.45 12.55 13.68
C GLU A 155 20.88 13.12 13.65
N ALA A 156 21.03 14.42 13.92
CA ALA A 156 22.32 15.11 13.82
C ALA A 156 23.41 14.48 14.70
N ASP A 157 23.06 13.98 15.88
CA ASP A 157 24.00 13.38 16.82
C ASP A 157 23.53 12.06 17.43
N GLU A 158 22.51 11.43 16.84
CA GLU A 158 21.88 10.23 17.39
C GLU A 158 21.62 9.15 16.32
N ALA A 159 22.00 7.90 16.66
CA ALA A 159 21.57 6.71 15.94
C ALA A 159 20.22 6.26 16.49
N MET A 160 19.27 5.92 15.62
CA MET A 160 18.01 5.31 16.05
C MET A 160 17.32 4.56 14.90
N GLY A 161 16.43 3.63 15.23
CA GLY A 161 15.60 2.93 14.23
C GLY A 161 16.45 2.23 13.17
N PHE A 162 17.49 1.51 13.61
CA PHE A 162 18.48 0.84 12.74
C PHE A 162 19.39 1.78 11.91
N CYS A 163 19.19 3.10 11.98
CA CYS A 163 19.91 4.07 11.16
C CYS A 163 21.16 4.60 11.87
N LEU A 164 22.31 4.57 11.18
CA LEU A 164 23.59 5.11 11.68
C LEU A 164 23.97 6.45 11.05
N TYR A 165 23.62 6.67 9.79
CA TYR A 165 23.77 7.97 9.12
C TYR A 165 22.56 8.19 8.25
N ASN A 166 22.13 9.44 8.10
CA ASN A 166 21.00 9.78 7.25
C ASN A 166 21.45 9.87 5.78
N ASN A 167 21.45 8.71 5.12
CA ASN A 167 21.98 8.55 3.76
C ASN A 167 21.37 9.54 2.75
N VAL A 168 20.04 9.71 2.80
CA VAL A 168 19.31 10.60 1.89
C VAL A 168 19.56 12.07 2.23
N ALA A 169 19.56 12.45 3.52
CA ALA A 169 19.84 13.83 3.91
C ALA A 169 21.28 14.26 3.59
N ILE A 170 22.25 13.36 3.76
CA ILE A 170 23.65 13.59 3.35
C ILE A 170 23.70 13.88 1.85
N ALA A 171 23.06 13.04 1.02
CA ALA A 171 23.08 13.21 -0.43
C ALA A 171 22.39 14.51 -0.89
N ALA A 172 21.25 14.86 -0.29
CA ALA A 172 20.55 16.10 -0.60
C ALA A 172 21.41 17.34 -0.24
N SER A 173 22.00 17.34 0.96
CA SER A 173 22.86 18.43 1.41
C SER A 173 24.15 18.54 0.59
N PHE A 174 24.73 17.41 0.18
CA PHE A 174 25.89 17.38 -0.71
C PHE A 174 25.58 18.04 -2.06
N LEU A 175 24.46 17.68 -2.68
CA LEU A 175 24.07 18.28 -3.97
C LEU A 175 23.82 19.79 -3.85
N LEU A 176 23.12 20.23 -2.80
CA LEU A 176 22.75 21.63 -2.62
C LEU A 176 23.94 22.52 -2.23
N ASN A 177 24.86 22.01 -1.41
CA ASN A 177 25.89 22.84 -0.78
C ASN A 177 27.29 22.63 -1.38
N GLU A 178 27.64 21.40 -1.76
CA GLU A 178 28.98 21.10 -2.31
C GLU A 178 28.99 21.09 -3.84
N ARG A 179 27.84 20.80 -4.48
CA ARG A 179 27.71 20.69 -5.94
C ARG A 179 26.70 21.64 -6.59
N PRO A 180 26.70 22.95 -6.24
CA PRO A 180 25.80 23.91 -6.88
C PRO A 180 26.04 24.05 -8.39
N ASP A 181 27.22 23.64 -8.89
CA ASP A 181 27.56 23.57 -10.31
C ASP A 181 26.65 22.62 -11.11
N LEU A 182 26.01 21.65 -10.45
CA LEU A 182 25.09 20.70 -11.09
C LEU A 182 23.67 21.26 -11.28
N GLY A 183 23.41 22.48 -10.81
CA GLY A 183 22.15 23.19 -11.03
C GLY A 183 20.94 22.62 -10.28
N ILE A 184 21.15 21.74 -9.30
CA ILE A 184 20.09 21.23 -8.40
C ILE A 184 19.85 22.27 -7.30
N GLN A 185 18.66 22.87 -7.27
CA GLN A 185 18.31 23.92 -6.30
C GLN A 185 17.11 23.54 -5.43
N ARG A 186 16.22 22.68 -5.94
CA ARG A 186 15.03 22.18 -5.24
C ARG A 186 15.02 20.66 -5.26
N ILE A 187 15.04 20.04 -4.09
CA ILE A 187 14.98 18.59 -3.92
C ILE A 187 13.68 18.20 -3.25
N LEU A 188 12.93 17.28 -3.85
CA LEU A 188 11.79 16.63 -3.20
C LEU A 188 12.29 15.30 -2.61
N ILE A 189 12.17 15.15 -1.30
CA ILE A 189 12.37 13.87 -0.63
C ILE A 189 11.01 13.22 -0.42
N VAL A 190 10.81 12.04 -1.01
CA VAL A 190 9.62 11.22 -0.80
C VAL A 190 10.00 10.04 0.08
N ASP A 191 9.51 10.03 1.32
CA ASP A 191 9.64 8.92 2.24
C ASP A 191 8.32 8.12 2.23
N TRP A 192 8.39 6.90 1.72
CA TRP A 192 7.27 5.96 1.70
C TRP A 192 7.50 4.75 2.61
N ASP A 193 8.59 4.77 3.40
CA ASP A 193 8.78 3.80 4.48
C ASP A 193 7.58 3.89 5.44
N VAL A 194 7.18 2.76 6.04
CA VAL A 194 6.01 2.75 6.92
C VAL A 194 6.26 3.55 8.19
N HIS A 195 7.51 3.81 8.56
CA HIS A 195 7.87 4.63 9.70
C HIS A 195 8.15 6.07 9.28
N HIS A 196 7.87 7.01 10.18
CA HIS A 196 8.20 8.41 9.97
C HIS A 196 9.72 8.62 9.93
N GLY A 197 10.26 9.16 8.85
CA GLY A 197 11.65 9.62 8.74
C GLY A 197 11.94 10.88 9.57
N ASN A 198 11.82 10.79 10.91
CA ASN A 198 12.01 11.89 11.85
C ASN A 198 13.37 12.58 11.71
N GLY A 199 14.44 11.80 11.45
CA GLY A 199 15.77 12.33 11.23
C GLY A 199 15.80 13.24 10.00
N THR A 200 15.28 12.75 8.88
CA THR A 200 15.22 13.53 7.62
C THR A 200 14.37 14.78 7.77
N GLN A 201 13.21 14.69 8.42
CA GLN A 201 12.37 15.85 8.75
C GLN A 201 13.17 16.92 9.53
N LYS A 202 13.87 16.52 10.60
CA LYS A 202 14.62 17.45 11.45
C LYS A 202 15.77 18.14 10.71
N MET A 203 16.46 17.43 9.80
CA MET A 203 17.57 18.00 9.01
C MET A 203 17.12 19.17 8.11
N PHE A 204 15.90 19.11 7.57
CA PHE A 204 15.40 20.09 6.59
C PHE A 204 14.26 20.95 7.11
N TYR A 205 13.92 20.86 8.40
CA TYR A 205 12.74 21.50 8.98
C TYR A 205 12.66 23.03 8.75
N LYS A 206 13.80 23.68 8.49
CA LYS A 206 13.92 25.12 8.22
C LYS A 206 14.34 25.47 6.79
N ASP A 207 14.57 24.49 5.92
CA ASP A 207 15.18 24.70 4.59
C ASP A 207 14.13 24.56 3.46
N PRO A 208 13.69 25.66 2.82
CA PRO A 208 12.71 25.61 1.72
C PRO A 208 13.26 25.02 0.42
N ARG A 209 14.58 24.78 0.33
CA ARG A 209 15.18 24.10 -0.84
C ARG A 209 14.85 22.62 -0.86
N VAL A 210 14.43 22.06 0.28
CA VAL A 210 14.06 20.65 0.41
C VAL A 210 12.60 20.56 0.84
N LEU A 211 11.78 19.95 0.00
CA LEU A 211 10.42 19.55 0.38
C LEU A 211 10.49 18.11 0.89
N PHE A 212 10.23 17.90 2.17
CA PHE A 212 10.11 16.57 2.76
C PHE A 212 8.64 16.14 2.78
N PHE A 213 8.36 14.99 2.17
CA PHE A 213 7.06 14.34 2.21
C PHE A 213 7.22 12.94 2.81
N SER A 214 6.51 12.65 3.89
CA SER A 214 6.48 11.31 4.50
C SER A 214 5.06 10.83 4.67
N VAL A 215 4.77 9.63 4.18
CA VAL A 215 3.55 8.89 4.48
C VAL A 215 3.91 7.70 5.35
N HIS A 216 3.30 7.58 6.52
CA HIS A 216 3.74 6.62 7.51
C HIS A 216 2.60 6.18 8.42
N ARG A 217 2.74 5.00 9.00
CA ARG A 217 1.86 4.53 10.07
C ARG A 217 2.12 5.34 11.33
N PHE A 218 1.07 5.92 11.89
CA PHE A 218 1.19 6.81 13.04
C PHE A 218 0.42 6.30 14.26
N ASP A 219 -0.76 5.70 14.04
CA ASP A 219 -1.65 5.20 15.09
C ASP A 219 -1.82 6.24 16.22
N PHE A 220 -2.05 7.50 15.82
CA PHE A 220 -2.17 8.65 16.73
C PHE A 220 -0.96 8.83 17.66
N GLY A 221 0.25 8.65 17.15
CA GLY A 221 1.51 8.82 17.87
C GLY A 221 1.94 7.60 18.69
N THR A 222 1.23 6.47 18.57
CA THR A 222 1.56 5.24 19.30
C THR A 222 2.40 4.25 18.51
N PHE A 223 2.49 4.39 17.18
CA PHE A 223 3.40 3.59 16.36
C PHE A 223 4.81 4.20 16.33
N TYR A 224 5.86 3.37 16.24
CA TYR A 224 7.26 3.82 16.23
C TYR A 224 7.50 4.87 15.12
N PRO A 225 8.23 5.97 15.37
CA PRO A 225 9.06 6.28 16.55
C PRO A 225 8.32 6.83 17.78
N THR A 226 6.98 6.86 17.75
CA THR A 226 6.09 7.40 18.78
C THR A 226 6.21 8.92 19.01
N GLY A 227 5.18 9.51 19.59
CA GLY A 227 5.09 10.95 19.84
C GLY A 227 4.44 11.73 18.69
N ASP A 228 4.52 13.05 18.75
CA ASP A 228 3.74 13.95 17.89
C ASP A 228 4.50 14.44 16.64
N ASP A 229 5.80 14.13 16.54
CA ASP A 229 6.67 14.63 15.44
C ASP A 229 6.23 14.16 14.05
N GLY A 230 5.53 13.02 13.97
CA GLY A 230 4.92 12.51 12.73
C GLY A 230 3.53 13.06 12.42
N SER A 231 2.97 13.93 13.26
CA SER A 231 1.64 14.51 13.02
C SER A 231 1.62 15.40 11.77
N HIS A 232 0.46 15.46 11.10
CA HIS A 232 0.19 16.34 9.95
C HIS A 232 0.33 17.84 10.28
N THR A 233 0.31 18.20 11.57
CA THR A 233 0.51 19.58 12.06
C THR A 233 1.99 20.00 12.07
N MET A 234 2.92 19.07 11.88
CA MET A 234 4.35 19.34 11.84
C MET A 234 4.76 19.78 10.43
N ILE A 235 4.61 21.08 10.15
CA ILE A 235 4.71 21.62 8.78
C ILE A 235 6.02 22.36 8.47
N GLY A 236 7.01 22.30 9.35
CA GLY A 236 8.28 23.04 9.21
C GLY A 236 8.29 24.39 9.93
N GLU A 237 9.45 25.00 10.05
CA GLU A 237 9.66 26.23 10.82
C GLU A 237 10.40 27.30 10.01
N GLY A 238 10.05 28.57 10.23
CA GLY A 238 10.73 29.70 9.60
C GLY A 238 10.54 29.70 8.09
N LEU A 239 11.64 29.72 7.34
CA LEU A 239 11.56 29.66 5.88
C LEU A 239 11.12 28.29 5.37
N GLY A 240 11.26 27.22 6.16
CA GLY A 240 10.84 25.87 5.82
C GLY A 240 9.36 25.57 6.13
N THR A 241 8.60 26.51 6.70
CA THR A 241 7.16 26.29 6.96
C THR A 241 6.41 26.07 5.64
N GLY A 242 5.64 24.98 5.58
CA GLY A 242 4.98 24.47 4.37
C GLY A 242 5.81 23.42 3.61
N TYR A 243 7.11 23.28 3.89
CA TYR A 243 8.03 22.36 3.19
C TYR A 243 8.26 21.03 3.92
N ASN A 244 7.52 20.79 5.01
CA ASN A 244 7.43 19.48 5.65
C ASN A 244 5.99 18.98 5.59
N ILE A 245 5.77 17.80 4.99
CA ILE A 245 4.43 17.23 4.78
C ILE A 245 4.41 15.83 5.37
N ASN A 246 3.73 15.68 6.49
CA ASN A 246 3.46 14.39 7.10
C ASN A 246 2.05 13.92 6.75
N VAL A 247 1.93 12.66 6.34
CA VAL A 247 0.67 11.96 6.09
C VAL A 247 0.56 10.78 7.08
N PRO A 248 0.02 11.03 8.29
CA PRO A 248 -0.01 10.03 9.35
C PRO A 248 -1.22 9.11 9.23
N TRP A 249 -1.00 7.82 8.92
CA TRP A 249 -2.08 6.85 8.93
C TRP A 249 -2.61 6.61 10.34
N GLU A 250 -3.94 6.63 10.47
CA GLU A 250 -4.64 6.37 11.73
C GLU A 250 -4.53 4.90 12.17
N HIS A 251 -4.15 3.99 11.26
CA HIS A 251 -4.01 2.56 11.52
C HIS A 251 -3.13 1.88 10.46
N GLY A 252 -2.65 0.67 10.76
CA GLY A 252 -2.14 -0.24 9.72
C GLY A 252 -3.24 -0.68 8.73
N GLN A 253 -2.90 -1.49 7.74
CA GLN A 253 -3.76 -2.01 6.66
C GLN A 253 -3.98 -1.09 5.45
N CYS A 254 -3.52 0.16 5.48
CA CYS A 254 -3.54 1.02 4.29
C CYS A 254 -2.83 0.32 3.13
N GLY A 255 -3.51 0.24 1.99
CA GLY A 255 -3.06 -0.48 0.80
C GLY A 255 -2.91 0.44 -0.40
N ASP A 256 -2.72 -0.14 -1.57
CA ASP A 256 -2.48 0.58 -2.83
C ASP A 256 -3.47 1.73 -3.07
N ALA A 257 -4.77 1.53 -2.82
CA ALA A 257 -5.78 2.56 -3.02
C ALA A 257 -5.56 3.80 -2.15
N ASP A 258 -5.13 3.60 -0.90
CA ASP A 258 -4.89 4.67 0.06
C ASP A 258 -3.67 5.51 -0.32
N TYR A 259 -2.59 4.83 -0.68
CA TYR A 259 -1.37 5.49 -1.14
C TYR A 259 -1.61 6.24 -2.45
N PHE A 260 -2.36 5.66 -3.39
CA PHE A 260 -2.70 6.36 -4.63
C PHE A 260 -3.53 7.62 -4.37
N ALA A 261 -4.50 7.56 -3.46
CA ALA A 261 -5.30 8.74 -3.09
C ALA A 261 -4.42 9.86 -2.50
N VAL A 262 -3.46 9.52 -1.65
CA VAL A 262 -2.50 10.50 -1.11
C VAL A 262 -1.58 11.08 -2.19
N TRP A 263 -1.13 10.25 -3.14
CA TRP A 263 -0.37 10.72 -4.29
C TRP A 263 -1.19 11.76 -5.08
N GLU A 264 -2.40 11.39 -5.49
CA GLU A 264 -3.25 12.24 -6.34
C GLU A 264 -3.71 13.54 -5.66
N HIS A 265 -3.99 13.50 -4.36
CA HIS A 265 -4.66 14.60 -3.66
C HIS A 265 -3.74 15.43 -2.76
N ILE A 266 -2.48 15.03 -2.58
CA ILE A 266 -1.48 15.79 -1.82
C ILE A 266 -0.18 15.90 -2.61
N LEU A 267 0.52 14.77 -2.80
CA LEU A 267 1.92 14.80 -3.26
C LEU A 267 2.06 15.33 -4.69
N ILE A 268 1.27 14.82 -5.64
CA ILE A 268 1.36 15.20 -7.05
C ILE A 268 0.98 16.67 -7.29
N PRO A 269 -0.09 17.23 -6.70
CA PRO A 269 -0.37 18.65 -6.72
C PRO A 269 0.80 19.50 -6.19
N VAL A 270 1.33 19.16 -5.02
CA VAL A 270 2.42 19.92 -4.40
C VAL A 270 3.71 19.80 -5.20
N ALA A 271 4.08 18.59 -5.65
CA ALA A 271 5.29 18.37 -6.45
C ALA A 271 5.27 19.15 -7.78
N ARG A 272 4.08 19.35 -8.36
CA ARG A 272 3.91 20.18 -9.57
C ARG A 272 4.18 21.64 -9.29
N GLU A 273 3.72 22.14 -8.15
CA GLU A 273 3.94 23.54 -7.74
C GLU A 273 5.38 23.78 -7.28
N PHE A 274 5.95 22.86 -6.50
CA PHE A 274 7.34 22.91 -6.04
C PHE A 274 8.36 22.77 -7.18
N ALA A 275 8.00 22.04 -8.24
CA ALA A 275 8.81 21.82 -9.43
C ALA A 275 10.25 21.38 -9.09
N PRO A 276 10.44 20.18 -8.48
CA PRO A 276 11.76 19.72 -8.04
C PRO A 276 12.73 19.54 -9.22
N ASP A 277 14.00 19.87 -8.99
CA ASP A 277 15.08 19.60 -9.94
C ASP A 277 15.57 18.13 -9.83
N MET A 278 15.31 17.49 -8.68
CA MET A 278 15.63 16.11 -8.40
C MET A 278 14.70 15.54 -7.32
N ILE A 279 14.42 14.23 -7.40
CA ILE A 279 13.68 13.49 -6.37
C ILE A 279 14.59 12.45 -5.72
N LEU A 280 14.65 12.47 -4.39
CA LEU A 280 15.26 11.41 -3.61
C LEU A 280 14.15 10.62 -2.90
N ILE A 281 14.19 9.30 -2.97
CA ILE A 281 13.19 8.44 -2.34
C ILE A 281 13.86 7.70 -1.18
N SER A 282 13.35 7.92 0.03
CA SER A 282 13.58 7.04 1.18
C SER A 282 12.72 5.80 0.98
N GLY A 283 13.35 4.81 0.34
CA GLY A 283 12.72 3.64 -0.24
C GLY A 283 12.57 2.49 0.75
N GLY A 284 11.73 2.67 1.77
CA GLY A 284 11.30 1.61 2.66
C GLY A 284 10.28 0.68 2.01
N PHE A 285 10.31 -0.61 2.35
CA PHE A 285 9.34 -1.58 1.83
C PHE A 285 8.64 -2.36 2.94
N ASP A 286 8.62 -1.82 4.15
CA ASP A 286 7.90 -2.36 5.31
C ASP A 286 6.41 -1.97 5.33
N ALA A 287 5.98 -1.06 4.46
CA ALA A 287 4.55 -0.89 4.17
C ALA A 287 3.99 -1.98 3.23
N ALA A 288 4.87 -2.86 2.71
CA ALA A 288 4.47 -3.92 1.79
C ALA A 288 3.62 -5.00 2.47
N VAL A 289 2.72 -5.61 1.71
CA VAL A 289 1.93 -6.76 2.16
C VAL A 289 2.85 -7.88 2.68
N GLY A 290 2.62 -8.33 3.91
CA GLY A 290 3.37 -9.43 4.52
C GLY A 290 4.62 -9.01 5.31
N ASP A 291 4.93 -7.72 5.38
CA ASP A 291 5.95 -7.21 6.29
C ASP A 291 5.58 -7.45 7.76
N PRO A 292 6.52 -7.93 8.61
CA PRO A 292 6.22 -8.25 10.01
C PRO A 292 6.04 -7.03 10.92
N LEU A 293 6.50 -5.83 10.52
CA LEU A 293 6.49 -4.64 11.38
C LEU A 293 5.45 -3.61 10.94
N GLY A 294 5.37 -3.29 9.64
CA GLY A 294 4.59 -2.14 9.19
C GLY A 294 3.07 -2.32 9.21
N GLY A 295 2.58 -3.53 8.91
CA GLY A 295 1.16 -3.86 8.95
C GLY A 295 0.29 -3.21 7.86
N CYS A 296 0.88 -2.44 6.93
CA CYS A 296 0.23 -1.96 5.71
C CYS A 296 0.16 -3.07 4.64
N ARG A 297 -0.41 -2.75 3.48
CA ARG A 297 -0.74 -3.73 2.43
C ARG A 297 -0.41 -3.26 1.02
N ILE A 298 0.66 -2.48 0.86
CA ILE A 298 1.10 -2.08 -0.48
C ILE A 298 1.59 -3.32 -1.24
N THR A 299 1.13 -3.48 -2.47
CA THR A 299 1.59 -4.56 -3.35
C THR A 299 2.81 -4.11 -4.16
N PRO A 300 3.59 -5.04 -4.74
CA PRO A 300 4.62 -4.66 -5.72
C PRO A 300 4.07 -3.83 -6.88
N TYR A 301 2.82 -4.07 -7.28
CA TYR A 301 2.13 -3.24 -8.28
C TYR A 301 1.94 -1.80 -7.76
N GLY A 302 1.48 -1.64 -6.52
CA GLY A 302 1.37 -0.36 -5.82
C GLY A 302 2.64 0.48 -5.89
N TYR A 303 3.77 -0.08 -5.46
CA TYR A 303 5.07 0.59 -5.52
C TYR A 303 5.47 0.99 -6.95
N SER A 304 5.19 0.14 -7.94
CA SER A 304 5.49 0.48 -9.35
C SER A 304 4.66 1.66 -9.87
N VAL A 305 3.41 1.78 -9.43
CA VAL A 305 2.52 2.90 -9.78
C VAL A 305 2.97 4.17 -9.08
N MET A 306 3.28 4.10 -7.78
CA MET A 306 3.83 5.23 -7.00
C MET A 306 5.12 5.77 -7.63
N MET A 307 6.06 4.88 -7.97
CA MET A 307 7.30 5.22 -8.68
C MET A 307 7.00 5.90 -10.03
N ASN A 308 6.15 5.29 -10.87
CA ASN A 308 5.84 5.83 -12.19
C ASN A 308 5.20 7.24 -12.14
N LYS A 309 4.38 7.53 -11.13
CA LYS A 309 3.83 8.87 -10.93
C LYS A 309 4.92 9.91 -10.64
N LEU A 310 5.95 9.54 -9.86
CA LEU A 310 7.09 10.42 -9.56
C LEU A 310 8.02 10.64 -10.76
N MET A 311 8.19 9.64 -11.63
CA MET A 311 9.04 9.72 -12.83
C MET A 311 8.65 10.85 -13.79
N LYS A 312 7.43 11.39 -13.68
CA LYS A 312 6.92 12.51 -14.48
C LYS A 312 7.49 13.87 -14.07
N PHE A 313 8.23 13.94 -12.98
CA PHE A 313 8.85 15.15 -12.43
C PHE A 313 10.36 15.10 -12.58
N ALA A 314 11.03 16.25 -12.39
CA ALA A 314 12.49 16.36 -12.40
C ALA A 314 13.17 15.76 -13.65
N GLN A 315 12.46 15.70 -14.79
CA GLN A 315 12.93 15.02 -16.01
C GLN A 315 13.33 13.55 -15.80
N GLY A 316 12.75 12.89 -14.79
CA GLY A 316 13.07 11.53 -14.40
C GLY A 316 14.31 11.37 -13.51
N LYS A 317 14.93 12.48 -13.05
CA LYS A 317 16.06 12.46 -12.10
C LYS A 317 15.62 11.97 -10.72
N ILE A 318 15.58 10.65 -10.57
CA ILE A 318 15.14 9.96 -9.35
C ILE A 318 16.27 9.09 -8.81
N VAL A 319 16.51 9.19 -7.51
CA VAL A 319 17.35 8.23 -6.79
C VAL A 319 16.56 7.63 -5.63
N MET A 320 16.44 6.30 -5.60
CA MET A 320 15.85 5.58 -4.49
C MET A 320 16.95 4.95 -3.63
N ALA A 321 16.99 5.28 -2.35
CA ALA A 321 17.88 4.66 -1.37
C ALA A 321 17.07 3.69 -0.51
N LEU A 322 17.56 2.48 -0.30
CA LEU A 322 16.86 1.49 0.52
C LEU A 322 16.82 1.93 1.99
N GLU A 323 15.62 1.88 2.59
CA GLU A 323 15.40 2.11 4.04
C GLU A 323 14.97 0.79 4.71
N GLY A 324 13.75 0.69 5.25
CA GLY A 324 13.15 -0.48 5.90
C GLY A 324 12.61 -1.56 4.96
N GLY A 325 11.86 -2.51 5.51
CA GLY A 325 11.33 -3.70 4.82
C GLY A 325 12.02 -4.99 5.25
N TYR A 326 11.29 -5.87 5.91
CA TYR A 326 11.83 -6.96 6.73
C TYR A 326 11.29 -8.33 6.35
N ASN A 327 10.24 -8.39 5.51
CA ASN A 327 9.89 -9.60 4.79
C ASN A 327 10.73 -9.71 3.50
N LEU A 328 11.62 -10.71 3.42
CA LEU A 328 12.60 -10.88 2.33
C LEU A 328 11.97 -11.03 0.94
N ASP A 329 10.82 -11.69 0.83
CA ASP A 329 10.12 -11.82 -0.45
C ASP A 329 9.45 -10.51 -0.84
N SER A 330 8.83 -9.83 0.13
CA SER A 330 8.06 -8.60 -0.10
C SER A 330 8.98 -7.46 -0.51
N ILE A 331 10.10 -7.26 0.18
CA ILE A 331 11.11 -6.26 -0.17
C ILE A 331 11.73 -6.55 -1.54
N ALA A 332 12.11 -7.79 -1.83
CA ALA A 332 12.75 -8.15 -3.10
C ALA A 332 11.80 -7.98 -4.30
N ASN A 333 10.53 -8.38 -4.16
CA ASN A 333 9.53 -8.21 -5.20
C ASN A 333 9.16 -6.73 -5.41
N SER A 334 9.08 -5.94 -4.34
CA SER A 334 8.73 -4.51 -4.43
C SER A 334 9.87 -3.70 -5.06
N VAL A 335 11.13 -3.96 -4.69
CA VAL A 335 12.29 -3.34 -5.36
C VAL A 335 12.35 -3.74 -6.83
N LEU A 336 12.14 -5.03 -7.15
CA LEU A 336 12.06 -5.48 -8.54
C LEU A 336 11.00 -4.71 -9.33
N ALA A 337 9.82 -4.47 -8.74
CA ALA A 337 8.75 -3.73 -9.39
C ALA A 337 9.12 -2.25 -9.63
N CYS A 338 9.76 -1.59 -8.66
CA CYS A 338 10.26 -0.22 -8.83
C CYS A 338 11.32 -0.13 -9.93
N VAL A 339 12.32 -1.01 -9.93
CA VAL A 339 13.39 -1.00 -10.94
C VAL A 339 12.82 -1.32 -12.33
N THR A 340 11.86 -2.24 -12.41
CA THR A 340 11.16 -2.54 -13.66
C THR A 340 10.41 -1.31 -14.17
N ALA A 341 9.73 -0.56 -13.30
CA ALA A 341 9.05 0.67 -13.70
C ALA A 341 10.02 1.74 -14.23
N LEU A 342 11.20 1.88 -13.60
CA LEU A 342 12.26 2.79 -14.06
C LEU A 342 12.79 2.41 -15.46
N LEU A 343 12.94 1.11 -15.73
CA LEU A 343 13.43 0.59 -17.01
C LEU A 343 12.40 0.65 -18.13
N GLU A 344 11.13 0.38 -17.82
CA GLU A 344 10.05 0.25 -18.79
C GLU A 344 9.22 1.53 -18.98
N ASP A 345 9.46 2.55 -18.14
CA ASP A 345 8.70 3.80 -18.08
C ASP A 345 7.18 3.63 -17.88
N ARG A 346 6.81 2.52 -17.23
CA ARG A 346 5.41 2.15 -16.94
C ARG A 346 5.32 1.23 -15.73
N PRO A 347 4.20 1.23 -14.99
CA PRO A 347 3.98 0.27 -13.91
C PRO A 347 4.03 -1.18 -14.41
N ILE A 348 4.31 -2.12 -13.51
CA ILE A 348 4.15 -3.54 -13.83
C ILE A 348 2.67 -3.87 -14.04
N ILE A 349 2.37 -4.99 -14.69
CA ILE A 349 0.98 -5.44 -14.86
C ILE A 349 0.46 -5.90 -13.49
N GLY A 350 -0.67 -5.34 -13.06
CA GLY A 350 -1.33 -5.68 -11.82
C GLY A 350 -2.66 -4.97 -11.68
N SER A 351 -3.31 -5.15 -10.54
CA SER A 351 -4.58 -4.51 -10.18
C SER A 351 -4.54 -4.10 -8.72
N SER A 352 -5.23 -3.02 -8.41
CA SER A 352 -5.40 -2.50 -7.05
C SER A 352 -6.89 -2.44 -6.69
N GLU A 353 -7.17 -2.38 -5.39
CA GLU A 353 -8.47 -1.94 -4.90
C GLU A 353 -8.79 -0.51 -5.41
N VAL A 354 -10.07 -0.21 -5.58
CA VAL A 354 -10.51 1.03 -6.22
C VAL A 354 -10.75 2.14 -5.19
N TYR A 355 -11.04 1.78 -3.95
CA TYR A 355 -11.52 2.72 -2.93
C TYR A 355 -10.58 2.78 -1.73
N PRO A 356 -10.06 3.97 -1.38
CA PRO A 356 -9.33 4.15 -0.13
C PRO A 356 -10.27 4.07 1.07
N PHE A 357 -9.71 3.89 2.27
CA PHE A 357 -10.47 3.94 3.52
C PHE A 357 -11.03 5.34 3.82
N GLU A 358 -12.12 5.40 4.59
CA GLU A 358 -12.63 6.68 5.12
C GLU A 358 -11.63 7.38 6.05
N SER A 359 -10.77 6.62 6.75
CA SER A 359 -9.64 7.17 7.52
C SER A 359 -8.65 7.89 6.61
N THR A 360 -8.31 7.30 5.46
CA THR A 360 -7.47 7.95 4.44
C THR A 360 -8.05 9.28 3.99
N ARG A 361 -9.37 9.35 3.75
CA ARG A 361 -10.04 10.61 3.41
C ARG A 361 -9.92 11.65 4.53
N ARG A 362 -10.07 11.26 5.80
CA ARG A 362 -9.89 12.16 6.95
C ARG A 362 -8.47 12.70 7.03
N VAL A 363 -7.47 11.82 6.89
CA VAL A 363 -6.05 12.20 6.88
C VAL A 363 -5.77 13.18 5.73
N ILE A 364 -6.23 12.89 4.51
CA ILE A 364 -6.05 13.80 3.37
C ILE A 364 -6.66 15.18 3.64
N LYS A 365 -7.88 15.21 4.21
CA LYS A 365 -8.53 16.48 4.57
C LYS A 365 -7.76 17.25 5.64
N ALA A 366 -7.24 16.57 6.65
CA ALA A 366 -6.47 17.18 7.72
C ALA A 366 -5.17 17.79 7.19
N VAL A 367 -4.41 17.02 6.40
CA VAL A 367 -3.15 17.48 5.77
C VAL A 367 -3.40 18.68 4.85
N ARG A 368 -4.43 18.62 3.99
CA ARG A 368 -4.79 19.75 3.11
C ARG A 368 -5.22 20.98 3.90
N GLY A 369 -5.93 20.79 5.01
CA GLY A 369 -6.33 21.88 5.90
C GLY A 369 -5.14 22.70 6.39
N GLU A 370 -4.13 22.03 6.92
CA GLU A 370 -2.90 22.67 7.42
C GLU A 370 -2.08 23.33 6.30
N LEU A 371 -2.01 22.69 5.13
CA LEU A 371 -1.09 23.07 4.06
C LEU A 371 -1.67 24.00 2.98
N SER A 372 -2.98 24.15 2.90
CA SER A 372 -3.66 24.96 1.86
C SER A 372 -3.22 26.44 1.83
N VAL A 373 -2.75 26.97 2.97
CA VAL A 373 -2.21 28.34 3.07
C VAL A 373 -0.86 28.48 2.34
N PHE A 374 -0.08 27.41 2.27
CA PHE A 374 1.25 27.38 1.66
C PHE A 374 1.23 26.83 0.23
N TRP A 375 0.26 25.97 -0.06
CA TRP A 375 0.07 25.31 -1.35
C TRP A 375 -1.36 25.54 -1.83
N PRO A 376 -1.63 26.63 -2.59
CA PRO A 376 -2.97 26.95 -3.08
C PRO A 376 -3.65 25.82 -3.85
N THR A 377 -2.88 24.95 -4.50
CA THR A 377 -3.37 23.71 -5.17
C THR A 377 -4.11 22.75 -4.21
N LEU A 378 -3.90 22.88 -2.90
CA LEU A 378 -4.58 22.09 -1.86
C LEU A 378 -5.84 22.76 -1.29
N SER A 379 -6.16 23.99 -1.71
CA SER A 379 -7.34 24.74 -1.23
C SER A 379 -8.67 24.28 -1.84
N ASP A 380 -8.63 23.60 -2.99
CA ASP A 380 -9.83 23.10 -3.66
C ASP A 380 -10.59 22.07 -2.81
N GLU A 381 -11.91 22.00 -2.98
CA GLU A 381 -12.72 20.98 -2.31
C GLU A 381 -12.36 19.58 -2.80
N LEU A 382 -12.15 18.67 -1.84
CA LEU A 382 -11.95 17.25 -2.15
C LEU A 382 -13.22 16.68 -2.80
N PRO A 383 -13.09 15.94 -3.91
CA PRO A 383 -14.22 15.23 -4.51
C PRO A 383 -15.00 14.38 -3.49
N ASN A 384 -16.31 14.27 -3.68
CA ASN A 384 -17.17 13.52 -2.77
C ASN A 384 -16.81 12.04 -2.70
N ASP A 385 -16.37 11.47 -3.82
CA ASP A 385 -15.83 10.13 -3.92
C ASP A 385 -14.35 10.23 -4.36
N LEU A 386 -13.42 9.75 -3.52
CA LEU A 386 -12.00 9.61 -3.87
C LEU A 386 -11.79 8.37 -4.76
N VAL A 387 -12.69 8.14 -5.72
CA VAL A 387 -12.55 7.03 -6.67
C VAL A 387 -11.32 7.29 -7.52
N LEU A 388 -10.41 6.33 -7.53
CA LEU A 388 -9.27 6.35 -8.43
C LEU A 388 -9.78 6.21 -9.87
N THR A 389 -9.93 7.34 -10.57
CA THR A 389 -10.33 7.31 -11.97
C THR A 389 -9.14 6.85 -12.81
N ASN A 390 -9.14 5.58 -13.22
CA ASN A 390 -8.39 5.15 -14.40
C ASN A 390 -9.09 5.70 -15.66
N LYS A 391 -8.96 7.00 -15.92
CA LYS A 391 -9.30 7.56 -17.23
C LYS A 391 -8.05 7.51 -18.11
N GLU A 392 -7.76 6.34 -18.67
CA GLU A 392 -7.22 6.34 -20.03
C GLU A 392 -8.38 6.68 -20.96
N THR A 393 -8.34 7.87 -21.53
CA THR A 393 -9.30 8.28 -22.56
C THR A 393 -8.92 7.59 -23.85
N ALA A 394 -9.56 6.47 -24.17
CA ALA A 394 -9.61 5.98 -25.54
C ALA A 394 -10.49 6.95 -26.39
N PRO A 395 -10.13 7.23 -27.65
CA PRO A 395 -10.87 8.17 -28.47
C PRO A 395 -12.26 7.60 -28.77
N VAL A 396 -13.30 8.32 -28.35
CA VAL A 396 -14.67 8.06 -28.77
C VAL A 396 -14.77 8.46 -30.24
N GLU A 397 -14.83 7.48 -31.13
CA GLU A 397 -15.35 7.71 -32.48
C GLU A 397 -16.84 8.05 -32.36
N LEU A 398 -17.16 9.31 -32.64
CA LEU A 398 -18.51 9.74 -32.93
C LEU A 398 -18.99 9.00 -34.19
N ILE A 399 -20.05 8.19 -34.05
CA ILE A 399 -20.98 7.94 -35.15
C ILE A 399 -22.31 8.57 -34.78
N SER A 400 -22.69 9.51 -35.65
CA SER A 400 -23.84 10.41 -35.55
C SER A 400 -25.12 9.74 -36.05
N ARG A 401 -26.19 9.92 -35.27
CA ARG A 401 -27.61 10.19 -35.60
C ARG A 401 -28.43 9.19 -36.44
N SER A 402 -29.63 8.88 -35.93
CA SER A 402 -30.90 9.19 -36.62
C SER A 402 -32.08 9.18 -35.65
N ASP A 403 -32.95 10.18 -35.81
CA ASP A 403 -34.17 10.50 -35.03
C ASP A 403 -35.33 9.52 -35.28
N SER A 404 -36.25 9.37 -34.30
CA SER A 404 -37.67 9.77 -34.46
C SER A 404 -38.57 9.38 -33.26
N ASP A 405 -39.27 10.40 -32.79
CA ASP A 405 -40.46 10.56 -31.94
C ASP A 405 -41.45 9.39 -31.65
N ALA A 406 -42.07 9.51 -30.47
CA ALA A 406 -43.52 9.44 -30.18
C ALA A 406 -44.00 8.43 -29.10
N GLU A 407 -45.01 8.90 -28.36
CA GLU A 407 -45.54 8.46 -27.06
C GLU A 407 -46.50 7.24 -27.05
N SER A 408 -46.80 6.80 -25.80
CA SER A 408 -48.04 6.21 -25.24
C SER A 408 -48.13 4.70 -24.97
N ASP A 409 -48.29 4.44 -23.66
CA ASP A 409 -49.17 3.52 -22.89
C ASP A 409 -49.48 2.05 -23.28
N GLU A 410 -49.37 1.24 -22.22
CA GLU A 410 -50.12 0.04 -21.81
C GLU A 410 -50.17 -1.23 -22.69
N ASP A 411 -49.35 -2.20 -22.24
CA ASP A 411 -49.73 -3.54 -21.77
C ASP A 411 -50.17 -4.66 -22.76
N VAL A 412 -49.72 -5.88 -22.41
CA VAL A 412 -50.17 -7.22 -22.84
C VAL A 412 -49.57 -7.86 -24.13
N ASN A 413 -48.59 -8.75 -23.86
CA ASN A 413 -48.45 -10.12 -24.37
C ASN A 413 -48.30 -10.39 -25.88
N ALA A 414 -47.09 -10.78 -26.29
CA ALA A 414 -46.92 -11.79 -27.34
C ALA A 414 -45.59 -12.54 -27.18
N GLN A 415 -45.71 -13.83 -26.88
CA GLN A 415 -44.68 -14.82 -27.12
C GLN A 415 -44.36 -14.92 -28.62
N SER A 416 -43.11 -15.29 -28.86
CA SER A 416 -42.57 -16.03 -30.01
C SER A 416 -41.77 -15.23 -31.03
N GLN A 417 -40.65 -15.86 -31.38
CA GLN A 417 -39.76 -15.62 -32.52
C GLN A 417 -38.62 -14.62 -32.32
N LEU A 418 -37.56 -15.08 -31.64
CA LEU A 418 -36.24 -15.18 -32.28
C LEU A 418 -35.34 -16.16 -31.51
N SER A 419 -35.60 -17.45 -31.71
CA SER A 419 -34.56 -18.47 -31.59
C SER A 419 -33.70 -18.42 -32.85
N GLU A 420 -32.38 -18.42 -32.66
CA GLU A 420 -31.30 -18.75 -33.61
C GLU A 420 -30.24 -17.65 -33.74
N ALA A 421 -29.39 -17.56 -32.70
CA ALA A 421 -27.94 -17.58 -32.85
C ALA A 421 -27.35 -17.35 -31.46
N LEU A 422 -26.79 -18.41 -30.87
CA LEU A 422 -25.68 -18.48 -29.89
C LEU A 422 -25.83 -19.78 -29.09
N SER A 423 -25.62 -20.88 -29.80
CA SER A 423 -25.34 -22.18 -29.22
C SER A 423 -23.90 -22.25 -28.72
N GLU A 424 -23.76 -22.72 -27.48
CA GLU A 424 -22.61 -23.41 -26.87
C GLU A 424 -21.42 -22.56 -26.35
N VAL A 425 -21.46 -22.21 -25.06
CA VAL A 425 -20.67 -22.89 -23.99
C VAL A 425 -21.42 -22.81 -22.64
N ASN A 426 -21.82 -23.98 -22.13
CA ASN A 426 -22.33 -24.36 -20.80
C ASN A 426 -22.54 -23.28 -19.71
N ARG A 427 -23.81 -22.93 -19.45
CA ARG A 427 -24.28 -22.23 -18.24
C ARG A 427 -25.75 -22.58 -17.91
N VAL A 428 -26.09 -23.82 -17.54
CA VAL A 428 -27.42 -24.13 -16.95
C VAL A 428 -27.41 -25.16 -15.81
N ASP A 429 -26.43 -26.06 -15.66
CA ASP A 429 -26.60 -27.23 -14.77
C ASP A 429 -26.46 -27.01 -13.23
N VAL A 430 -26.16 -25.79 -12.76
CA VAL A 430 -25.92 -25.58 -11.30
C VAL A 430 -27.17 -25.08 -10.55
N VAL A 431 -28.14 -24.47 -11.24
CA VAL A 431 -29.25 -23.76 -10.56
C VAL A 431 -30.53 -24.60 -10.49
N GLN A 432 -30.79 -25.50 -11.45
CA GLN A 432 -32.02 -26.29 -11.45
C GLN A 432 -32.03 -27.45 -10.45
N ASN A 433 -30.87 -28.01 -10.08
CA ASN A 433 -30.79 -29.09 -9.08
C ASN A 433 -31.00 -28.63 -7.63
N ILE A 434 -31.01 -27.31 -7.37
CA ILE A 434 -31.10 -26.76 -6.00
C ILE A 434 -32.55 -26.39 -5.63
N ILE A 435 -33.41 -26.14 -6.62
CA ILE A 435 -34.80 -25.71 -6.37
C ILE A 435 -35.76 -26.89 -6.15
N GLN A 436 -35.40 -28.09 -6.59
CA GLN A 436 -36.30 -29.26 -6.52
C GLN A 436 -36.47 -29.81 -5.09
N ASP A 437 -35.45 -29.74 -4.24
CA ASP A 437 -35.48 -30.38 -2.90
C ASP A 437 -36.31 -29.65 -1.84
N LEU A 438 -36.55 -28.34 -1.99
CA LEU A 438 -37.40 -27.57 -1.08
C LEU A 438 -38.91 -27.68 -1.41
N SER A 439 -39.25 -28.10 -2.62
CA SER A 439 -40.64 -28.31 -3.04
C SER A 439 -41.28 -29.60 -2.50
N MET A 440 -40.46 -30.51 -1.96
CA MET A 440 -40.90 -31.80 -1.42
C MET A 440 -41.35 -31.75 0.05
N LEU A 441 -41.16 -30.61 0.74
CA LEU A 441 -41.65 -30.38 2.09
C LEU A 441 -43.07 -29.78 2.03
N LYS A 442 -44.05 -30.64 1.75
CA LYS A 442 -45.46 -30.32 2.01
C LYS A 442 -45.66 -30.25 3.53
N VAL A 443 -45.90 -29.05 4.05
CA VAL A 443 -46.52 -28.86 5.36
C VAL A 443 -48.01 -28.68 5.08
N ASP A 444 -48.76 -29.78 5.13
CA ASP A 444 -50.21 -29.70 5.03
C ASP A 444 -50.76 -29.05 6.31
N GLU A 445 -51.47 -27.94 6.12
CA GLU A 445 -52.34 -27.34 7.14
C GLU A 445 -53.56 -28.23 7.35
N ALA A 446 -53.60 -28.93 8.49
CA ALA A 446 -54.77 -29.11 9.37
C ALA A 446 -54.70 -30.45 10.10
N THR A 447 -54.71 -30.40 11.44
CA THR A 447 -55.71 -31.07 12.28
C THR A 447 -55.53 -30.64 13.74
N ASN A 448 -56.63 -30.19 14.34
CA ASN A 448 -56.81 -30.10 15.79
C ASN A 448 -56.52 -31.47 16.42
N ASP A 449 -55.73 -31.53 17.49
CA ASP A 449 -56.23 -32.07 18.76
C ASP A 449 -55.21 -31.94 19.91
N HIS A 450 -55.78 -31.99 21.12
CA HIS A 450 -55.19 -31.92 22.43
C HIS A 450 -54.18 -33.04 22.76
N ASP A 451 -53.28 -32.74 23.70
CA ASP A 451 -52.44 -33.64 24.50
C ASP A 451 -51.37 -34.51 23.81
N ALA A 452 -50.09 -34.27 24.13
CA ALA A 452 -49.19 -35.24 24.79
C ALA A 452 -47.71 -34.79 24.74
N ASP A 453 -47.07 -34.88 25.90
CA ASP A 453 -45.65 -34.69 26.17
C ASP A 453 -44.73 -35.55 25.28
N GLY A 454 -43.80 -34.91 24.58
CA GLY A 454 -42.66 -35.53 23.92
C GLY A 454 -41.78 -34.49 23.22
N PRO A 455 -40.43 -34.59 23.26
CA PRO A 455 -39.58 -33.64 22.56
C PRO A 455 -39.80 -33.82 21.06
N LEU A 456 -40.52 -32.84 20.47
CA LEU A 456 -40.89 -32.76 19.07
C LEU A 456 -39.78 -33.31 18.15
N LEU A 457 -40.04 -34.46 17.52
CA LEU A 457 -39.07 -35.28 16.79
C LEU A 457 -38.26 -34.48 15.76
N TRP A 458 -38.89 -33.49 15.12
CA TRP A 458 -38.25 -32.62 14.13
C TRP A 458 -37.10 -31.77 14.71
N ARG A 459 -37.14 -31.41 16.00
CA ARG A 459 -36.08 -30.61 16.64
C ARG A 459 -34.78 -31.40 16.81
N SER A 460 -34.90 -32.69 17.14
CA SER A 460 -33.77 -33.63 17.22
C SER A 460 -33.16 -33.91 15.85
N VAL A 461 -33.95 -33.81 14.79
CA VAL A 461 -33.49 -33.93 13.40
C VAL A 461 -32.71 -32.68 12.98
N LEU A 462 -33.24 -31.47 13.24
CA LEU A 462 -32.59 -30.21 12.84
C LEU A 462 -31.26 -29.93 13.56
N SER A 463 -31.07 -30.40 14.80
CA SER A 463 -29.80 -30.25 15.51
C SER A 463 -28.68 -31.14 14.96
N LYS A 464 -29.02 -32.13 14.12
CA LYS A 464 -28.08 -33.04 13.46
C LYS A 464 -27.71 -32.62 12.03
N ILE A 465 -28.38 -31.62 11.47
CA ILE A 465 -28.15 -31.12 10.12
C ILE A 465 -27.27 -29.88 10.20
N ASP A 466 -26.07 -29.96 9.64
CA ASP A 466 -25.19 -28.80 9.49
C ASP A 466 -25.52 -28.03 8.21
N ILE A 467 -25.52 -26.70 8.31
CA ILE A 467 -25.67 -25.80 7.17
C ILE A 467 -24.56 -24.74 7.19
N TRP A 468 -24.28 -24.15 6.02
CA TRP A 468 -23.42 -22.98 5.92
C TRP A 468 -24.26 -21.71 5.92
N TYR A 469 -24.06 -20.88 6.95
CA TYR A 469 -24.65 -19.55 7.02
C TYR A 469 -23.68 -18.52 6.44
N GLY A 470 -24.06 -17.90 5.33
CA GLY A 470 -23.31 -16.81 4.72
C GLY A 470 -23.62 -15.47 5.35
N SER A 471 -22.58 -14.75 5.77
CA SER A 471 -22.68 -13.44 6.40
C SER A 471 -21.94 -12.37 5.60
N PHE A 472 -22.51 -11.16 5.65
CA PHE A 472 -21.97 -9.97 5.00
C PHE A 472 -21.89 -8.80 6.00
N GLY A 473 -21.05 -7.82 5.68
CA GLY A 473 -20.83 -6.64 6.49
C GLY A 473 -20.45 -6.98 7.94
N SER A 474 -21.07 -6.29 8.89
CA SER A 474 -20.76 -6.42 10.31
C SER A 474 -21.01 -7.81 10.92
N ASN A 475 -21.81 -8.67 10.28
CA ASN A 475 -22.02 -10.05 10.76
C ASN A 475 -20.85 -10.98 10.39
N MET A 476 -19.86 -10.51 9.63
CA MET A 476 -18.59 -11.19 9.40
C MET A 476 -17.65 -11.07 10.63
N TRP A 477 -17.95 -10.15 11.55
CA TRP A 477 -17.25 -10.03 12.82
C TRP A 477 -17.80 -11.06 13.82
N LYS A 478 -16.95 -12.03 14.19
CA LYS A 478 -17.32 -13.19 15.01
C LYS A 478 -18.04 -12.83 16.32
N PRO A 479 -17.61 -11.86 17.15
CA PRO A 479 -18.32 -11.48 18.37
C PRO A 479 -19.77 -11.05 18.12
N ARG A 480 -20.01 -10.28 17.05
CA ARG A 480 -21.36 -9.87 16.66
C ARG A 480 -22.20 -11.05 16.16
N PHE A 481 -21.61 -11.94 15.38
CA PHE A 481 -22.29 -13.16 14.95
C PHE A 481 -22.67 -14.05 16.14
N LEU A 482 -21.73 -14.27 17.08
CA LEU A 482 -21.98 -15.04 18.30
C LEU A 482 -23.05 -14.41 19.18
N CYS A 483 -23.18 -13.09 19.22
CA CYS A 483 -24.27 -12.43 19.96
C CYS A 483 -25.68 -12.83 19.44
N TYR A 484 -25.81 -13.16 18.15
CA TYR A 484 -27.08 -13.70 17.62
C TYR A 484 -27.35 -15.14 18.07
N ILE A 485 -26.30 -15.90 18.36
CA ILE A 485 -26.37 -17.30 18.78
C ILE A 485 -26.53 -17.38 20.31
N GLU A 486 -25.60 -16.81 21.05
CA GLU A 486 -25.52 -16.92 22.50
C GLU A 486 -26.48 -15.96 23.22
N GLY A 487 -26.85 -14.87 22.56
CA GLY A 487 -27.56 -13.74 23.15
C GLY A 487 -26.61 -12.74 23.79
N GLY A 488 -27.17 -11.70 24.43
CA GLY A 488 -26.40 -10.63 25.07
C GLY A 488 -26.37 -9.34 24.25
N LYS A 489 -25.36 -8.51 24.50
CA LYS A 489 -25.19 -7.20 23.86
C LYS A 489 -23.71 -7.01 23.54
N VAL A 490 -23.40 -6.62 22.32
CA VAL A 490 -22.06 -6.25 21.88
C VAL A 490 -22.01 -4.78 21.47
N ASP A 491 -20.81 -4.23 21.31
CA ASP A 491 -20.62 -2.83 20.95
C ASP A 491 -21.35 -2.47 19.65
N GLY A 492 -22.00 -1.30 19.67
CA GLY A 492 -22.89 -0.84 18.59
C GLY A 492 -24.33 -1.33 18.66
N MET A 493 -24.69 -2.26 19.57
CA MET A 493 -26.09 -2.64 19.78
C MET A 493 -26.84 -1.62 20.65
N GLN A 494 -28.02 -1.21 20.20
CA GLN A 494 -28.95 -0.40 20.99
C GLN A 494 -29.79 -1.27 21.95
N LYS A 495 -30.07 -2.53 21.57
CA LYS A 495 -30.88 -3.46 22.36
C LYS A 495 -30.22 -4.85 22.41
N PRO A 496 -30.24 -5.54 23.57
CA PRO A 496 -29.70 -6.89 23.67
C PRO A 496 -30.49 -7.90 22.81
N CYS A 497 -29.82 -8.96 22.39
CA CYS A 497 -30.36 -10.13 21.70
C CYS A 497 -30.65 -11.24 22.72
N SER A 498 -31.72 -12.02 22.51
CA SER A 498 -32.05 -13.18 23.35
C SER A 498 -31.22 -14.44 23.02
N GLY A 499 -30.52 -14.44 21.89
CA GLY A 499 -29.81 -15.60 21.36
C GLY A 499 -30.72 -16.58 20.63
N SER A 500 -30.13 -17.57 19.95
CA SER A 500 -30.81 -18.70 19.32
C SER A 500 -31.20 -19.78 20.34
N MET A 501 -32.06 -20.70 19.90
CA MET A 501 -32.48 -21.86 20.69
C MET A 501 -31.33 -22.84 20.92
N ASP A 502 -30.51 -23.07 19.89
CA ASP A 502 -29.24 -23.79 19.97
C ASP A 502 -28.10 -22.77 20.00
N ARG A 503 -27.39 -22.69 21.13
CA ARG A 503 -26.30 -21.73 21.38
C ARG A 503 -24.91 -22.30 21.04
N SER A 504 -24.85 -23.43 20.34
CA SER A 504 -23.58 -24.00 19.92
C SER A 504 -22.81 -23.02 19.03
N SER A 505 -21.52 -22.86 19.34
CA SER A 505 -20.61 -22.10 18.49
C SER A 505 -20.47 -22.75 17.11
N PRO A 506 -20.15 -21.96 16.07
CA PRO A 506 -19.92 -22.49 14.73
C PRO A 506 -18.85 -23.57 14.72
N LYS A 507 -19.13 -24.68 14.04
CA LYS A 507 -18.19 -25.82 13.91
C LYS A 507 -17.00 -25.48 13.02
N SER A 508 -17.18 -24.57 12.06
CA SER A 508 -16.12 -24.07 11.19
C SER A 508 -16.48 -22.70 10.63
N ILE A 509 -15.44 -21.97 10.21
CA ILE A 509 -15.54 -20.62 9.65
C ILE A 509 -14.68 -20.58 8.39
N VAL A 510 -15.25 -20.17 7.26
CA VAL A 510 -14.57 -20.11 5.97
C VAL A 510 -14.85 -18.78 5.30
N TRP A 511 -13.83 -18.19 4.68
CA TRP A 511 -13.98 -16.96 3.92
C TRP A 511 -14.08 -17.30 2.43
N LYS A 512 -15.07 -16.73 1.74
CA LYS A 512 -15.25 -16.86 0.29
C LYS A 512 -15.51 -15.50 -0.33
N SER A 513 -15.29 -15.41 -1.64
CA SER A 513 -15.77 -14.30 -2.45
C SER A 513 -16.82 -14.79 -3.43
N VAL A 514 -17.82 -13.95 -3.69
CA VAL A 514 -18.88 -14.18 -4.67
C VAL A 514 -18.86 -13.07 -5.73
N PRO A 515 -19.10 -13.39 -7.02
CA PRO A 515 -19.01 -12.44 -8.13
C PRO A 515 -20.27 -11.58 -8.24
N HIS A 516 -20.71 -10.98 -7.13
CA HIS A 516 -21.91 -10.16 -7.03
C HIS A 516 -21.57 -8.91 -6.24
N GLN A 517 -22.18 -7.79 -6.58
CA GLN A 517 -22.06 -6.53 -5.83
C GLN A 517 -22.90 -6.59 -4.55
N LEU A 518 -22.38 -6.09 -3.43
CA LEU A 518 -23.09 -6.01 -2.16
C LEU A 518 -23.66 -4.60 -1.96
N PHE A 519 -24.92 -4.52 -1.55
CA PHE A 519 -25.61 -3.27 -1.23
C PHE A 519 -26.29 -3.37 0.13
N PHE A 520 -26.35 -2.27 0.88
CA PHE A 520 -27.05 -2.25 2.17
C PHE A 520 -28.37 -1.50 2.04
N GLY A 521 -29.48 -2.20 2.27
CA GLY A 521 -30.80 -1.59 2.34
C GLY A 521 -31.03 -0.98 3.71
N ARG A 522 -31.38 0.32 3.71
CA ARG A 522 -31.68 1.21 4.85
C ARG A 522 -30.43 1.73 5.58
N SER A 523 -30.50 2.99 5.96
CA SER A 523 -29.44 3.70 6.70
C SER A 523 -29.49 3.45 8.22
N HIS A 524 -30.52 2.77 8.73
CA HIS A 524 -30.71 2.58 10.17
C HIS A 524 -31.56 1.34 10.52
N THR A 525 -31.23 0.67 11.64
CA THR A 525 -32.08 -0.35 12.28
C THR A 525 -32.25 -0.09 13.78
N SER A 526 -33.42 -0.44 14.32
CA SER A 526 -33.74 -0.25 15.75
C SER A 526 -32.91 -1.09 16.73
N THR A 527 -32.13 -2.06 16.23
CA THR A 527 -31.26 -2.93 17.06
C THR A 527 -29.80 -2.49 16.98
N TRP A 528 -29.34 -2.00 15.84
CA TRP A 528 -27.92 -1.71 15.58
C TRP A 528 -27.60 -0.24 15.27
N GLY A 529 -28.59 0.65 15.31
CA GLY A 529 -28.35 2.05 14.96
C GLY A 529 -28.09 2.20 13.46
N PRO A 530 -27.13 3.06 13.03
CA PRO A 530 -26.78 3.24 11.63
C PRO A 530 -26.38 1.93 10.93
N GLY A 531 -26.86 1.71 9.70
CA GLY A 531 -26.61 0.52 8.90
C GLY A 531 -27.88 -0.27 8.54
N GLY A 532 -27.74 -1.23 7.62
CA GLY A 532 -28.86 -1.87 6.93
C GLY A 532 -28.72 -3.38 6.73
N VAL A 533 -29.71 -3.98 6.08
CA VAL A 533 -29.67 -5.38 5.63
C VAL A 533 -28.85 -5.45 4.35
N ALA A 534 -27.91 -6.39 4.25
CA ALA A 534 -27.10 -6.53 3.06
C ALA A 534 -27.81 -7.38 1.99
N PHE A 535 -27.68 -6.99 0.74
CA PHE A 535 -28.24 -7.64 -0.45
C PHE A 535 -27.13 -7.83 -1.47
N LEU A 536 -27.12 -8.98 -2.14
CA LEU A 536 -26.30 -9.17 -3.32
C LEU A 536 -27.10 -8.79 -4.56
N HIS A 537 -26.45 -8.08 -5.49
CA HIS A 537 -27.02 -7.82 -6.79
C HIS A 537 -27.27 -9.14 -7.52
N PRO A 538 -28.45 -9.34 -8.13
CA PRO A 538 -28.81 -10.63 -8.73
C PRO A 538 -27.95 -10.98 -9.94
N GLN A 539 -27.44 -9.99 -10.66
CA GLN A 539 -26.55 -10.21 -11.79
C GLN A 539 -25.11 -10.39 -11.31
N SER A 540 -24.47 -11.47 -11.76
CA SER A 540 -23.05 -11.68 -11.50
C SER A 540 -22.20 -10.77 -12.40
N SER A 541 -21.15 -10.20 -11.83
CA SER A 541 -20.16 -9.41 -12.56
C SER A 541 -18.79 -10.07 -12.43
N ASN A 542 -18.03 -10.12 -13.53
CA ASN A 542 -16.66 -10.63 -13.50
C ASN A 542 -15.67 -9.64 -12.89
N THR A 543 -16.09 -8.38 -12.70
CA THR A 543 -15.26 -7.29 -12.17
C THR A 543 -15.59 -6.94 -10.72
N GLU A 544 -16.75 -7.36 -10.22
CA GLU A 544 -17.21 -7.04 -8.86
C GLU A 544 -17.20 -8.30 -7.98
N ARG A 545 -16.59 -8.21 -6.79
CA ARG A 545 -16.51 -9.33 -5.85
C ARG A 545 -16.91 -8.87 -4.45
N SER A 546 -17.84 -9.61 -3.84
CA SER A 546 -18.21 -9.41 -2.44
C SER A 546 -17.62 -10.50 -1.57
N TYR A 547 -17.02 -10.11 -0.45
CA TYR A 547 -16.50 -11.04 0.54
C TYR A 547 -17.62 -11.50 1.47
N MET A 548 -17.61 -12.79 1.76
CA MET A 548 -18.57 -13.45 2.62
C MET A 548 -17.83 -14.30 3.65
N CYS A 549 -18.25 -14.20 4.91
CA CYS A 549 -17.81 -15.13 5.94
C CYS A 549 -18.90 -16.20 6.13
N LEU A 550 -18.53 -17.46 5.89
CA LEU A 550 -19.39 -18.63 6.04
C LEU A 550 -19.18 -19.26 7.43
N TYR A 551 -20.26 -19.43 8.18
CA TYR A 551 -20.27 -20.12 9.47
C TYR A 551 -21.00 -21.45 9.34
N LYS A 552 -20.35 -22.56 9.70
CA LYS A 552 -21.02 -23.88 9.75
C LYS A 552 -21.78 -24.00 11.08
N ILE A 553 -23.11 -23.97 11.01
CA ILE A 553 -24.01 -24.01 12.17
C ILE A 553 -25.06 -25.11 11.99
N THR A 554 -25.80 -25.48 13.05
CA THR A 554 -26.90 -26.43 12.90
C THR A 554 -28.14 -25.73 12.31
N SER A 555 -28.99 -26.49 11.62
CA SER A 555 -30.27 -25.98 11.12
C SER A 555 -31.16 -25.48 12.27
N MET A 556 -31.02 -26.07 13.47
CA MET A 556 -31.69 -25.61 14.69
C MET A 556 -31.17 -24.24 15.18
N THR A 557 -29.88 -23.95 15.05
CA THR A 557 -29.30 -22.60 15.30
C THR A 557 -29.91 -21.57 14.35
N TYR A 558 -30.13 -21.93 13.08
CA TYR A 558 -30.68 -21.05 12.05
C TYR A 558 -32.17 -20.71 12.19
N CYS A 559 -33.00 -21.63 12.68
CA CYS A 559 -34.46 -21.45 12.82
C CYS A 559 -34.90 -20.36 13.82
N PHE A 560 -34.00 -19.53 14.33
CA PHE A 560 -34.33 -18.40 15.17
C PHE A 560 -35.12 -17.32 14.40
N ARG A 561 -36.26 -16.88 14.96
CA ARG A 561 -37.21 -15.91 14.37
C ARG A 561 -36.59 -14.61 13.83
N ARG A 562 -35.38 -14.22 14.28
CA ARG A 562 -34.67 -13.03 13.76
C ARG A 562 -33.71 -13.35 12.60
N MET A 563 -33.09 -14.53 12.54
CA MET A 563 -32.26 -14.93 11.38
C MET A 563 -33.15 -15.13 10.15
N VAL A 564 -34.32 -15.76 10.33
CA VAL A 564 -35.29 -15.97 9.24
C VAL A 564 -35.93 -14.66 8.75
N LYS A 565 -36.16 -13.67 9.63
CA LYS A 565 -36.67 -12.35 9.23
C LYS A 565 -35.67 -11.47 8.48
N MET A 566 -34.35 -11.75 8.59
CA MET A 566 -33.32 -11.07 7.80
C MET A 566 -33.14 -11.69 6.40
N CYS A 567 -33.57 -12.93 6.19
CA CYS A 567 -33.44 -13.65 4.92
C CYS A 567 -34.80 -13.87 4.25
N ARG A 568 -35.34 -12.84 3.59
CA ARG A 568 -36.11 -13.11 2.36
C ARG A 568 -35.13 -13.03 1.20
N LEU A 569 -34.81 -14.21 0.67
CA LEU A 569 -33.93 -14.58 -0.44
C LEU A 569 -32.45 -14.93 -0.12
N HIS A 570 -32.07 -16.08 -0.69
CA HIS A 570 -30.76 -16.74 -0.84
C HIS A 570 -30.24 -17.55 0.36
N LEU A 571 -30.74 -18.79 0.44
CA LEU A 571 -30.06 -19.93 1.04
C LEU A 571 -29.01 -20.42 0.03
N LEU A 572 -27.71 -20.26 0.30
CA LEU A 572 -26.66 -21.03 -0.39
C LEU A 572 -26.40 -22.28 0.44
N CYS A 573 -27.28 -23.28 0.30
CA CYS A 573 -26.97 -24.63 0.76
C CYS A 573 -25.88 -25.19 -0.17
N LEU A 574 -24.61 -25.00 0.23
CA LEU A 574 -23.52 -25.81 -0.29
C LEU A 574 -23.45 -27.05 0.61
N THR A 575 -23.91 -28.20 0.10
CA THR A 575 -23.73 -29.50 0.75
C THR A 575 -22.25 -29.90 0.81
#